data_AF-A0A2N2NXI0-F1
#
_entry.id   AF-A0A2N2NXI0-F1
#
_cell.length_a   1.000
_cell.length_b   1.000
_cell.length_c   1.000
_cell.angle_alpha   90.00
_cell.angle_beta   90.00
_cell.angle_gamma   90.00
#
_symmetry.space_group_name_H-M   'P 1'
#
loop_
_entity.id
_entity.type
_entity.pdbx_description
1 polymer ?
#
loop_
_entity_poly.entity_id
_entity_poly.type
_entity_poly.pdbx_seq_one_letter_code
_entity_poly.pdbx_strand_id
1 'polypeptide(L)'
;MKNLHIDIRKFSIYIALVVIFFLLMGLSARYNELSKLSDQNNLMQTEVIALRITNSHIETQIGFATSEVAVEEYAREKGYMVKPGEVLIVPLSASEVTPTPILQPIIETKPMPNWKIWYELFFSDQN
;
A
#
# COMPACT_ATOMS: atom_id res chain seq x y z
N MET A 1 36.11 -14.14 63.44
CA MET A 1 35.53 -13.15 62.50
C MET A 1 36.34 -13.24 61.22
N LYS A 2 35.71 -13.63 60.12
CA LYS A 2 36.40 -14.03 58.88
C LYS A 2 36.68 -12.77 58.07
N ASN A 3 37.95 -12.37 58.04
CA ASN A 3 38.37 -11.15 57.37
C ASN A 3 38.25 -11.37 55.85
N LEU A 4 37.21 -10.79 55.23
CA LEU A 4 37.11 -10.75 53.78
C LEU A 4 38.20 -9.81 53.26
N HIS A 5 39.28 -10.38 52.71
CA HIS A 5 40.20 -9.64 51.87
C HIS A 5 39.45 -9.29 50.58
N ILE A 6 38.83 -8.12 50.55
CA ILE A 6 38.14 -7.61 49.37
C ILE A 6 39.23 -7.11 48.41
N ASP A 7 39.45 -7.83 47.31
CA ASP A 7 40.33 -7.39 46.23
C ASP A 7 39.70 -6.16 45.54
N ILE A 8 40.17 -4.94 45.88
CA ILE A 8 39.70 -3.66 45.31
C ILE A 8 39.62 -3.70 43.76
N ARG A 9 40.54 -4.40 43.10
CA ARG A 9 40.55 -4.58 41.63
C ARG A 9 39.33 -5.33 41.12
N LYS A 10 38.91 -6.39 41.82
CA LYS A 10 37.71 -7.17 41.47
C LYS A 10 36.45 -6.38 41.81
N PHE A 11 36.44 -5.65 42.92
CA PHE A 11 35.31 -4.80 43.32
C PHE A 11 35.01 -3.70 42.29
N SER A 12 36.04 -3.07 41.71
CA SER A 12 35.89 -2.07 40.64
C SER A 12 35.20 -2.63 39.39
N ILE A 13 35.52 -3.87 39.00
CA ILE A 13 34.89 -4.55 37.86
C ILE A 13 33.39 -4.78 38.12
N TYR A 14 33.02 -5.20 39.34
CA TYR A 14 31.61 -5.36 39.70
C TYR A 14 30.85 -4.02 39.70
N ILE A 15 31.46 -2.94 40.20
CA ILE A 15 30.88 -1.60 40.13
C ILE A 15 30.65 -1.17 38.68
N ALA A 16 31.65 -1.36 37.81
CA ALA A 16 31.55 -0.99 36.40
C ALA A 16 30.43 -1.76 35.69
N LEU A 17 30.28 -3.05 36.00
CA LEU A 17 29.23 -3.89 35.45
C LEU A 17 27.83 -3.43 35.88
N VAL A 18 27.66 -3.07 37.16
CA VAL A 18 26.39 -2.50 37.66
C VAL A 18 26.08 -1.17 36.98
N VAL A 19 27.05 -0.28 36.82
CA VAL A 19 26.85 1.00 36.13
C VAL A 19 26.45 0.78 34.67
N ILE A 20 27.12 -0.13 33.96
CA ILE A 20 26.78 -0.49 32.58
C ILE A 20 25.36 -1.05 32.49
N PHE A 21 24.96 -1.91 33.42
CA PHE A 21 23.59 -2.45 33.46
C PHE A 21 22.53 -1.34 33.59
N PHE A 22 22.73 -0.38 34.50
CA PHE A 22 21.83 0.77 34.66
C PHE A 22 21.81 1.68 33.42
N LEU A 23 22.96 1.89 32.79
CA LEU A 23 23.07 2.70 31.57
C LEU A 23 22.31 2.05 30.41
N LEU A 24 22.48 0.74 30.20
CA LEU A 24 21.75 -0.03 29.19
C LEU A 24 20.24 0.05 29.44
N MET A 25 19.78 -0.10 30.69
CA MET A 25 18.36 0.00 31.00
C MET A 25 17.80 1.41 30.72
N GLY A 26 18.53 2.46 31.11
CA GLY A 26 18.12 3.85 30.87
C GLY A 26 18.14 4.24 29.38
N LEU A 27 19.11 3.72 28.62
CA LEU A 27 19.22 3.95 27.18
C LEU A 27 18.11 3.21 26.41
N SER A 28 17.84 1.95 26.76
CA SER A 28 16.77 1.17 26.14
C SER A 28 15.39 1.81 26.33
N ALA A 29 15.11 2.35 27.52
CA ALA A 29 13.84 3.05 27.77
C ALA A 29 13.67 4.29 26.87
N ARG A 30 14.71 5.13 26.79
CA ARG A 30 14.70 6.35 25.96
C ARG A 30 14.64 6.05 24.46
N TYR A 31 15.35 5.01 24.01
CA TYR A 31 15.36 4.59 22.61
C TYR A 31 13.97 4.08 22.18
N ASN A 32 13.33 3.27 23.01
CA ASN A 32 11.99 2.74 22.71
C ASN A 32 10.93 3.86 22.63
N GLU A 33 11.01 4.85 23.51
CA GLU A 33 10.11 6.01 23.49
C GLU A 33 10.29 6.84 22.22
N LEU A 34 11.55 7.13 21.84
CA LEU A 34 11.85 7.87 20.61
C LEU A 34 11.42 7.11 19.36
N SER A 35 11.69 5.80 19.30
CA SER A 35 11.29 4.96 18.16
C SER A 35 9.77 4.97 17.99
N LYS A 36 9.03 4.77 19.08
CA LYS A 36 7.56 4.80 19.05
C LYS A 36 7.03 6.14 18.55
N LEU A 37 7.60 7.25 19.03
CA LEU A 37 7.16 8.59 18.65
C LEU A 37 7.50 8.88 17.17
N SER A 38 8.66 8.42 16.70
CA SER A 38 9.07 8.50 15.29
C SER A 38 8.13 7.69 14.39
N ASP A 39 7.80 6.46 14.77
CA ASP A 39 6.88 5.60 14.00
C ASP A 39 5.48 6.21 13.93
N GLN A 40 4.98 6.76 15.05
CA GLN A 40 3.72 7.48 15.08
C GLN A 40 3.75 8.71 14.17
N ASN A 41 4.82 9.50 14.18
CA ASN A 41 4.96 10.65 13.29
C ASN A 41 4.95 10.23 11.82
N ASN A 42 5.70 9.19 11.46
CA ASN A 42 5.77 8.67 10.09
C ASN A 42 4.40 8.18 9.57
N LEU A 43 3.62 7.52 10.43
CA LEU A 43 2.26 7.11 10.10
C LEU A 43 1.36 8.32 9.84
N MET A 44 1.38 9.32 10.74
CA MET A 44 0.58 10.54 10.58
C MET A 44 0.98 11.33 9.32
N GLN A 45 2.28 11.43 9.02
CA GLN A 45 2.77 12.11 7.82
C GLN A 45 2.27 11.41 6.55
N THR A 46 2.26 10.08 6.54
CA THR A 46 1.76 9.30 5.40
C THR A 46 0.28 9.57 5.15
N GLU A 47 -0.53 9.59 6.22
CA GLU A 47 -1.96 9.90 6.14
C GLU A 47 -2.21 11.32 5.60
N VAL A 48 -1.46 12.31 6.11
CA VAL A 48 -1.56 13.71 5.64
C VAL A 48 -1.18 13.83 4.17
N ILE A 49 -0.12 13.13 3.72
CA ILE A 49 0.29 13.14 2.31
C ILE A 49 -0.81 12.54 1.44
N ALA A 50 -1.39 11.41 1.83
CA ALA A 50 -2.48 10.77 1.10
C ALA A 50 -3.69 11.72 0.96
N LEU A 51 -4.11 12.34 2.06
CA LEU A 51 -5.21 13.31 2.07
C LEU A 51 -4.92 14.53 1.17
N ARG A 52 -3.69 15.05 1.19
CA ARG A 52 -3.30 16.17 0.34
C ARG A 52 -3.32 15.81 -1.14
N ILE A 53 -2.88 14.60 -1.51
CA ILE A 53 -2.96 14.11 -2.89
C ILE A 53 -4.43 14.03 -3.32
N THR A 54 -5.29 13.42 -2.50
CA THR A 54 -6.72 13.34 -2.77
C THR A 54 -7.35 14.72 -2.91
N ASN A 55 -7.00 15.67 -2.03
CA ASN A 55 -7.50 17.02 -2.09
C ASN A 55 -7.10 17.71 -3.41
N SER A 56 -5.82 17.69 -3.77
CA SER A 56 -5.34 18.28 -5.03
C SER A 56 -6.00 17.68 -6.27
N HIS A 57 -6.29 16.37 -6.25
CA HIS A 57 -7.00 15.70 -7.32
C HIS A 57 -8.45 16.19 -7.42
N ILE A 58 -9.16 16.32 -6.30
CA ILE A 58 -10.52 16.84 -6.25
C ILE A 58 -10.55 18.32 -6.67
N GLU A 59 -9.62 19.14 -6.22
CA GLU A 59 -9.50 20.55 -6.63
C GLU A 59 -9.31 20.67 -8.15
N THR A 60 -8.50 19.79 -8.75
CA THR A 60 -8.31 19.74 -10.20
C THR A 60 -9.61 19.40 -10.92
N GLN A 61 -10.36 18.41 -10.42
CA GLN A 61 -11.67 18.04 -10.98
C GLN A 61 -12.68 19.19 -10.87
N ILE A 62 -12.71 19.90 -9.74
CA ILE A 62 -13.55 21.08 -9.55
C ILE A 62 -13.16 22.19 -10.53
N GLY A 63 -11.85 22.45 -10.69
CA GLY A 63 -11.34 23.42 -11.64
C GLY A 63 -11.77 23.11 -13.08
N PHE A 64 -11.70 21.84 -13.49
CA PHE A 64 -12.21 21.41 -14.79
C PHE A 64 -13.73 21.57 -14.88
N ALA A 65 -14.50 21.04 -13.92
CA ALA A 65 -15.96 21.06 -13.94
C ALA A 65 -16.56 22.48 -13.94
N THR A 66 -15.84 23.46 -13.39
CA THR A 66 -16.24 24.88 -13.39
C THR A 66 -15.74 25.66 -14.61
N SER A 67 -14.92 25.05 -15.46
CA SER A 67 -14.36 25.69 -16.65
C SER A 67 -15.32 25.70 -17.84
N GLU A 68 -15.13 26.66 -18.75
CA GLU A 68 -15.85 26.71 -20.03
C GLU A 68 -15.59 25.48 -20.91
N VAL A 69 -14.42 24.85 -20.76
CA VAL A 69 -14.05 23.63 -21.51
C VAL A 69 -15.00 22.49 -21.17
N ALA A 70 -15.31 22.30 -19.88
CA ALA A 70 -16.27 21.28 -19.45
C ALA A 70 -17.69 21.57 -19.95
N VAL A 71 -18.07 22.85 -20.04
CA VAL A 71 -19.38 23.25 -20.62
C VAL A 71 -19.45 22.90 -22.11
N GLU A 72 -18.40 23.21 -22.87
CA GLU A 72 -18.32 22.88 -24.30
C GLU A 72 -18.32 21.36 -24.52
N GLU A 73 -17.53 20.60 -23.77
CA GLU A 73 -17.48 19.14 -23.86
C GLU A 73 -18.87 18.53 -23.57
N TYR A 74 -19.54 18.97 -22.51
CA TYR A 74 -20.91 18.56 -22.23
C TYR A 74 -21.85 18.92 -23.38
N ALA A 75 -21.78 20.15 -23.89
CA ALA A 75 -22.62 20.62 -24.99
C ALA A 75 -22.46 19.73 -26.23
N ARG A 76 -21.24 19.28 -26.54
CA ARG A 76 -20.96 18.42 -27.69
C ARG A 76 -21.37 16.97 -27.47
N GLU A 77 -20.98 16.39 -26.35
CA GLU A 77 -21.10 14.94 -26.14
C GLU A 77 -22.47 14.52 -25.61
N LYS A 78 -23.06 15.33 -24.73
CA LYS A 78 -24.29 14.98 -24.00
C LYS A 78 -25.46 15.90 -24.37
N GLY A 79 -25.17 17.17 -24.61
CA GLY A 79 -26.16 18.18 -24.97
C GLY A 79 -26.59 18.14 -26.43
N TYR A 80 -25.89 17.40 -27.29
CA TYR A 80 -26.14 17.34 -28.73
C TYR A 80 -26.18 18.72 -29.40
N MET A 81 -25.44 19.69 -28.86
CA MET A 81 -25.38 21.06 -29.33
C MET A 81 -24.27 21.23 -30.37
N VAL A 82 -24.61 21.89 -31.47
CA VAL A 82 -23.70 22.15 -32.61
C VAL A 82 -23.46 23.64 -32.79
N LYS A 83 -22.25 24.03 -33.22
CA LYS A 83 -21.96 25.41 -33.60
C LYS A 83 -22.55 25.69 -34.98
N PRO A 84 -22.81 26.96 -35.32
CA PRO A 84 -23.28 27.32 -36.65
C PRO A 84 -22.35 26.77 -37.74
N GLY A 85 -22.89 25.94 -38.64
CA GLY A 85 -22.14 25.31 -39.74
C GLY A 85 -21.70 23.86 -39.49
N GLU A 86 -21.92 23.29 -38.30
CA GLU A 86 -21.63 21.89 -38.00
C GLU A 86 -22.88 21.01 -38.17
N VAL A 87 -22.67 19.73 -38.51
CA VAL A 87 -23.73 18.72 -38.67
C VAL A 87 -23.53 17.61 -37.64
N LEU A 88 -24.53 17.39 -36.79
CA LEU A 88 -24.51 16.29 -35.80
C LEU A 88 -24.75 14.95 -36.50
N ILE A 89 -23.83 14.00 -36.32
CA ILE A 89 -23.95 12.64 -36.86
C ILE A 89 -24.03 11.67 -35.68
N VAL A 90 -25.14 10.93 -35.58
CA VAL A 90 -25.31 9.86 -34.59
C VAL A 90 -25.21 8.52 -35.33
N PRO A 91 -24.15 7.72 -35.11
CA PRO A 91 -24.04 6.40 -35.72
C PRO A 91 -25.14 5.50 -35.16
N LEU A 92 -26.05 5.07 -36.04
CA LEU A 92 -26.97 3.99 -35.71
C LEU A 92 -26.23 2.67 -35.97
N SER A 93 -26.10 1.83 -34.96
CA SER A 93 -25.64 0.46 -35.18
C SER A 93 -26.61 -0.23 -36.14
N ALA A 94 -26.09 -0.79 -37.23
CA ALA A 94 -26.88 -1.67 -38.10
C ALA A 94 -27.41 -2.82 -37.24
N SER A 95 -28.71 -3.13 -37.37
CA SER A 95 -29.41 -4.14 -36.59
C SER A 95 -28.58 -5.40 -36.36
N GLU A 96 -28.31 -5.63 -35.07
CA GLU A 96 -27.95 -6.87 -34.40
C GLU A 96 -27.50 -8.04 -35.29
N VAL A 97 -26.18 -8.23 -35.37
CA VAL A 97 -25.63 -9.58 -35.24
C VAL A 97 -24.99 -9.66 -33.86
N THR A 98 -25.77 -10.05 -32.85
CA THR A 98 -25.19 -10.55 -31.60
C THR A 98 -24.35 -11.77 -31.98
N PRO A 99 -23.01 -11.72 -31.87
CA PRO A 99 -22.21 -12.90 -32.16
C PRO A 99 -22.61 -13.97 -31.16
N THR A 100 -23.12 -15.11 -31.64
CA THR A 100 -23.40 -16.27 -30.78
C THR A 100 -22.09 -16.67 -30.12
N PRO A 101 -21.97 -16.62 -28.78
CA PRO A 101 -20.72 -16.96 -28.12
C PRO A 101 -20.42 -18.44 -28.40
N ILE A 102 -19.27 -18.70 -29.03
CA ILE A 102 -18.75 -20.06 -29.17
C ILE A 102 -18.34 -20.48 -27.76
N LEU A 103 -19.13 -21.38 -27.15
CA LEU A 103 -18.80 -21.99 -25.87
C LEU A 103 -17.51 -22.79 -26.07
N GLN A 104 -16.39 -22.27 -25.56
CA GLN A 104 -15.17 -23.06 -25.44
C GLN A 104 -15.46 -24.24 -24.50
N PRO A 105 -15.05 -25.47 -24.85
CA PRO A 105 -15.21 -26.60 -23.95
C PRO A 105 -14.50 -26.27 -22.64
N ILE A 106 -15.26 -26.31 -21.54
CA ILE A 106 -14.71 -26.22 -20.19
C ILE A 106 -13.74 -27.38 -20.04
N ILE A 107 -12.45 -27.06 -19.96
CA ILE A 107 -11.44 -28.04 -19.57
C ILE A 107 -11.72 -28.30 -18.09
N GLU A 108 -12.36 -29.42 -17.77
CA GLU A 108 -12.41 -29.92 -16.40
C GLU A 108 -10.98 -30.26 -15.97
N THR A 109 -10.31 -29.32 -15.32
CA THR A 109 -9.09 -29.60 -14.59
C THR A 109 -9.48 -30.44 -13.38
N LYS A 110 -9.29 -31.76 -13.49
CA LYS A 110 -9.44 -32.66 -12.34
C LYS A 110 -8.58 -32.13 -11.20
N PRO A 111 -9.15 -31.81 -10.02
CA PRO A 111 -8.38 -31.27 -8.92
C PRO A 111 -7.32 -32.30 -8.52
N MET A 112 -6.06 -31.85 -8.48
CA MET A 112 -4.96 -32.69 -8.08
C MET A 112 -5.12 -33.05 -6.59
N PRO A 113 -5.00 -34.33 -6.20
CA PRO A 113 -5.07 -34.71 -4.79
C PRO A 113 -4.02 -33.98 -3.95
N ASN A 114 -4.39 -33.53 -2.75
CA ASN A 114 -3.52 -32.74 -1.87
C ASN A 114 -2.12 -33.35 -1.66
N TRP A 115 -2.01 -34.69 -1.55
CA TRP A 115 -0.72 -35.36 -1.37
C TRP A 115 0.26 -35.11 -2.53
N LYS A 116 -0.26 -35.01 -3.76
CA LYS A 116 0.57 -34.81 -4.95
C LYS A 116 1.05 -33.37 -5.04
N ILE A 117 0.22 -32.41 -4.58
CA ILE A 117 0.60 -31.00 -4.43
C ILE A 117 1.77 -30.87 -3.45
N TRP A 118 1.69 -31.53 -2.30
CA TRP A 118 2.78 -31.55 -1.33
C TRP A 118 4.04 -32.21 -1.87
N TYR A 119 3.91 -33.34 -2.58
CA TYR A 119 5.06 -33.99 -3.20
C TYR A 119 5.77 -33.06 -4.20
N GLU A 120 5.03 -32.40 -5.09
CA GLU A 120 5.63 -31.47 -6.05
C GLU A 120 6.28 -30.26 -5.34
N LEU A 121 5.65 -29.68 -4.32
CA LEU A 121 6.23 -28.56 -3.55
C LEU A 121 7.60 -28.86 -2.93
N PHE A 122 7.82 -30.09 -2.46
CA PHE A 122 9.06 -30.47 -1.79
C PHE A 122 10.10 -31.11 -2.71
N PHE A 123 9.67 -31.69 -3.84
CA PHE A 123 10.54 -32.54 -4.67
C PHE A 123 10.55 -32.17 -6.17
N SER A 124 9.91 -31.07 -6.60
CA SER A 124 9.93 -30.65 -8.02
C SER A 124 11.30 -30.17 -8.52
N ASP A 125 12.22 -29.85 -7.63
CA ASP A 125 13.57 -29.32 -7.94
C ASP A 125 14.65 -30.43 -8.02
N GLN A 126 14.26 -31.70 -8.02
CA GLN A 126 15.18 -32.84 -8.08
C GLN A 126 15.33 -33.43 -9.50
N ASN A 127 15.02 -32.68 -10.56
CA ASN A 127 15.30 -33.08 -11.93
C ASN A 127 15.65 -31.90 -12.86
#